data_AF-A0A316G0K5-F1
#
_entry.id   AF-A0A316G0K5-F1
#
_cell.length_a   1.000
_cell.length_b   1.000
_cell.length_c   1.000
_cell.angle_alpha   90.00
_cell.angle_beta   90.00
_cell.angle_gamma   90.00
#
_symmetry.space_group_name_H-M   'P 1'
#
loop_
_entity.id
_entity.type
_entity.pdbx_description
1 polymer ?
#
loop_
_entity_poly.entity_id
_entity_poly.type
_entity_poly.pdbx_seq_one_letter_code
_entity_poly.pdbx_strand_id
1 'polypeptide(L)'
;MKTRNVVGGLMGVLVLLAAGACALTWRSEIDEVARPSPDATDPGLIEQGDRLAAAGISIACPCPAVRGGEAFAGGPAVPTDFGDMYFGNITPDEETRIS
;
A
#
# COMPACT_ATOMS: atom_id res chain seq x y z
N MET A 1 24.37 47.42 -17.35
CA MET A 1 24.83 46.14 -17.95
C MET A 1 24.96 45.00 -16.92
N LYS A 2 25.52 45.25 -15.72
CA LYS A 2 25.74 44.22 -14.67
C LYS A 2 24.46 43.55 -14.13
N THR A 3 23.38 44.32 -13.94
CA THR A 3 22.07 43.82 -13.46
C THR A 3 21.37 42.90 -14.45
N ARG A 4 21.49 43.16 -15.76
CA ARG A 4 20.88 42.36 -16.82
C ARG A 4 21.48 40.94 -16.89
N ASN A 5 22.77 40.81 -16.59
CA ASN A 5 23.47 39.53 -16.55
C ASN A 5 23.15 38.73 -15.27
N VAL A 6 22.97 39.42 -14.14
CA VAL A 6 22.52 38.79 -12.89
C VAL A 6 21.09 38.26 -13.02
N VAL A 7 20.18 39.04 -13.61
CA VAL A 7 18.80 38.61 -13.87
C VAL A 7 18.76 37.40 -14.82
N GLY A 8 19.58 37.41 -15.88
CA GLY A 8 19.69 36.27 -16.80
C GLY A 8 20.21 35.00 -16.12
N GLY A 9 21.23 35.13 -15.26
CA GLY A 9 21.76 33.98 -14.50
C GLY A 9 20.75 33.42 -13.51
N LEU A 10 20.04 34.29 -12.79
CA LEU A 10 19.03 33.88 -11.80
C LEU A 10 17.85 33.17 -12.46
N MET A 11 17.43 33.64 -13.64
CA MET A 11 16.38 33.00 -14.44
C MET A 11 16.82 31.64 -14.98
N GLY A 12 18.07 31.50 -15.42
CA GLY A 12 18.65 30.21 -15.83
C GLY A 12 18.68 29.18 -14.70
N VAL A 13 19.06 29.59 -13.49
CA VAL A 13 19.02 28.71 -12.30
C VAL A 13 17.59 28.30 -11.98
N LEU A 14 16.63 29.23 -12.06
CA LEU A 14 15.22 28.95 -11.81
C LEU A 14 14.64 27.90 -12.79
N VAL A 15 15.00 28.01 -14.08
CA VAL A 15 14.60 27.03 -15.10
C VAL A 15 15.21 25.66 -14.84
N LEU A 16 16.50 25.60 -14.47
CA LEU A 16 17.16 24.34 -14.14
C LEU A 16 16.55 23.67 -12.91
N LEU A 17 16.22 24.44 -11.88
CA LEU A 17 15.56 23.93 -10.69
C LEU A 17 14.14 23.43 -10.99
N ALA A 18 13.37 24.16 -11.81
CA ALA A 18 12.04 23.74 -12.23
C ALA A 18 12.08 22.46 -13.06
N ALA A 19 13.00 22.36 -14.03
CA ALA A 19 13.19 21.15 -14.82
C ALA A 19 13.62 19.96 -13.96
N GLY A 20 14.55 20.18 -13.02
CA GLY A 20 14.97 19.17 -12.05
C GLY A 20 13.82 18.70 -11.17
N ALA A 21 12.99 19.61 -10.66
CA ALA A 21 11.80 19.29 -9.89
C ALA A 21 10.80 18.46 -10.71
N CYS A 22 10.48 18.89 -11.94
CA CYS A 22 9.59 18.14 -12.83
C CYS A 22 10.13 16.73 -13.11
N ALA A 23 11.43 16.58 -13.35
CA ALA A 23 12.04 15.27 -13.58
C ALA A 23 11.97 14.37 -12.34
N LEU A 24 12.15 14.93 -11.14
CA LEU A 24 12.08 14.20 -9.88
C LEU A 24 10.64 13.80 -9.49
N THR A 25 9.65 14.60 -9.89
CA THR A 25 8.24 14.33 -9.58
C THR A 25 7.50 13.60 -10.69
N TRP A 26 8.11 13.42 -11.86
CA TRP A 26 7.49 12.69 -12.97
C TRP A 26 7.35 11.22 -12.59
N ARG A 27 6.12 10.81 -12.28
CA ARG A 27 5.76 9.40 -12.13
C ARG A 27 4.95 8.99 -13.35
N SER A 28 5.33 7.88 -13.98
CA SER A 28 4.49 7.28 -15.02
C SER A 28 3.12 6.95 -14.43
N GLU A 29 2.08 7.18 -15.22
CA GLU A 29 0.74 6.69 -14.89
C GLU A 29 0.80 5.17 -14.75
N ILE A 30 0.05 4.63 -13.79
CA ILE A 30 -0.06 3.18 -13.64
C ILE A 30 -0.96 2.71 -14.77
N ASP A 31 -0.46 1.83 -15.63
CA ASP A 31 -1.25 1.27 -16.72
C ASP A 31 -2.50 0.58 -16.17
N GLU A 32 -3.63 0.77 -16.85
CA GLU A 32 -4.87 0.13 -16.47
C GLU A 32 -4.76 -1.39 -16.70
N VAL A 33 -4.93 -2.16 -15.63
CA VAL A 33 -4.97 -3.62 -15.69
C VAL A 33 -6.41 -4.06 -15.81
N ALA A 34 -6.71 -4.84 -16.86
CA ALA A 34 -8.03 -5.43 -17.05
C ALA A 34 -8.39 -6.32 -15.84
N ARG A 35 -9.59 -6.12 -15.30
CA ARG A 35 -10.09 -6.97 -14.22
C ARG A 35 -10.22 -8.42 -14.73
N PRO A 36 -9.65 -9.42 -14.03
CA PRO A 36 -9.84 -10.81 -14.39
C PRO A 36 -11.33 -11.20 -14.32
N SER A 37 -11.76 -12.10 -15.20
CA SER A 37 -13.11 -12.66 -15.16
C SER A 37 -13.35 -13.35 -13.80
N PRO A 38 -14.56 -13.26 -13.20
CA PRO A 38 -14.88 -13.99 -11.97
C PRO A 38 -14.63 -15.50 -12.05
N ASP A 39 -14.74 -16.06 -13.26
CA ASP A 39 -14.52 -17.49 -13.52
C ASP A 39 -13.04 -17.85 -13.76
N ALA A 40 -12.15 -16.85 -13.86
CA ALA A 40 -10.73 -17.07 -14.07
C ALA A 40 -10.04 -17.42 -12.74
N THR A 41 -10.11 -18.70 -12.38
CA THR A 41 -9.41 -19.24 -11.21
C THR A 41 -8.15 -19.97 -11.68
N ASP A 42 -7.00 -19.30 -11.62
CA ASP A 42 -5.70 -19.92 -11.86
C ASP A 42 -5.12 -20.44 -10.53
N PRO A 43 -4.92 -21.77 -10.37
CA PRO A 43 -4.33 -22.33 -9.15
C PRO A 43 -2.96 -21.76 -8.80
N GLY A 44 -2.15 -21.37 -9.79
CA GLY A 44 -0.85 -20.76 -9.56
C GLY A 44 -0.96 -19.37 -8.93
N LEU A 45 -1.98 -18.59 -9.31
CA LEU A 45 -2.28 -17.30 -8.69
C LEU A 45 -2.81 -17.45 -7.27
N ILE A 46 -3.58 -18.50 -6.98
CA ILE A 46 -4.04 -18.81 -5.61
C ILE A 46 -2.84 -19.08 -4.71
N GLU A 47 -1.92 -19.95 -5.12
CA GLU A 47 -0.73 -20.27 -4.33
C GLU A 47 0.16 -19.05 -4.12
N GLN A 48 0.31 -18.20 -5.14
CA GLN A 48 1.02 -16.93 -5.00
C GLN A 48 0.31 -15.99 -4.01
N GLY A 49 -1.02 -15.90 -4.09
CA GLY A 49 -1.85 -15.11 -3.19
C GLY A 49 -1.71 -15.55 -1.73
N ASP A 50 -1.73 -16.86 -1.48
CA ASP A 50 -1.54 -17.44 -0.14
C ASP A 50 -0.17 -17.05 0.46
N ARG A 51 0.90 -17.18 -0.34
CA ARG A 51 2.25 -16.76 0.08
C ARG A 51 2.33 -15.25 0.38
N LEU A 52 1.64 -14.42 -0.42
CA LEU A 52 1.59 -12.97 -0.21
C LEU A 52 0.80 -12.60 1.04
N ALA A 53 -0.34 -13.26 1.28
CA ALA A 53 -1.16 -13.03 2.47
C ALA A 53 -0.41 -13.40 3.76
N ALA A 54 0.28 -14.56 3.76
CA ALA A 54 1.14 -14.98 4.86
C ALA A 54 2.28 -13.99 5.12
N ALA A 55 2.92 -13.48 4.07
CA ALA A 55 3.98 -12.47 4.20
C ALA A 55 3.44 -11.13 4.74
N GLY A 56 2.28 -10.68 4.26
CA GLY A 56 1.65 -9.42 4.68
C GLY A 56 1.35 -9.38 6.17
N ILE A 57 0.84 -10.48 6.73
CA ILE A 57 0.59 -10.61 8.19
C ILE A 57 1.88 -10.40 8.99
N SER A 58 3.01 -10.92 8.51
CA SER A 58 4.28 -10.82 9.23
C SER A 58 4.93 -9.42 9.19
N ILE A 59 4.69 -8.65 8.13
CA ILE A 59 5.32 -7.34 7.91
C ILE A 59 4.44 -6.20 8.46
N ALA A 60 3.12 -6.34 8.39
CA ALA A 60 2.19 -5.25 8.67
C ALA A 60 1.89 -5.05 10.16
N CYS A 61 2.09 -6.05 11.03
CA CYS A 61 1.80 -5.89 12.45
C CYS A 61 2.81 -6.59 13.36
N PRO A 62 3.36 -5.89 14.38
CA PRO A 62 3.91 -6.55 15.57
C PRO A 62 2.76 -7.08 16.45
N CYS A 63 1.83 -7.82 15.84
CA CYS A 63 0.71 -8.43 16.54
C CYS A 63 1.19 -9.79 17.06
N PRO A 64 0.95 -10.15 18.33
CA PRO A 64 1.04 -11.53 18.75
C PRO A 64 0.02 -12.30 17.91
N ALA A 65 0.48 -13.15 16.99
CA ALA A 65 -0.38 -14.14 16.36
C ALA A 65 -1.19 -14.81 17.48
N VAL A 66 -2.52 -14.81 17.36
CA VAL A 66 -3.40 -15.45 18.34
C VAL A 66 -2.96 -16.90 18.42
N ARG A 67 -2.29 -17.27 19.52
CA ARG A 67 -1.76 -18.62 19.70
C ARG A 67 -2.95 -19.58 19.80
N GLY A 68 -3.25 -20.27 18.71
CA GLY A 68 -4.30 -21.29 18.65
C GLY A 68 -5.68 -20.82 18.14
N GLY A 69 -5.79 -19.62 17.56
CA GLY A 69 -7.01 -19.17 16.85
C GLY A 69 -7.01 -19.55 15.38
N GLU A 70 -8.17 -19.47 14.72
CA GLU A 70 -8.28 -19.63 13.26
C GLU A 70 -7.46 -18.56 12.54
N ALA A 71 -6.84 -18.94 11.41
CA ALA A 71 -6.11 -17.98 10.59
C ALA A 71 -7.07 -16.86 10.17
N PHE A 72 -6.62 -15.60 10.25
CA PHE A 72 -7.41 -14.42 9.88
C PHE A 72 -8.64 -14.10 10.77
N ALA A 73 -8.81 -14.75 11.92
CA ALA A 73 -9.93 -14.56 12.85
C ALA A 73 -9.97 -13.21 13.61
N GLY A 74 -9.11 -12.25 13.24
CA GLY A 74 -8.88 -11.03 14.01
C GLY A 74 -7.90 -11.22 15.17
N GLY A 75 -7.28 -10.12 15.60
CA GLY A 75 -6.27 -10.10 16.67
C GLY A 75 -6.82 -9.60 18.01
N PRO A 76 -6.07 -9.78 19.11
CA PRO A 76 -6.44 -9.18 20.39
C PRO A 76 -6.46 -7.66 20.28
N ALA A 77 -7.20 -7.00 21.18
CA ALA A 77 -7.22 -5.55 21.30
C ALA A 77 -5.79 -4.98 21.33
N VAL A 78 -5.48 -4.09 20.39
CA VAL A 78 -4.23 -3.34 20.39
C VAL A 78 -4.48 -2.02 21.11
N PRO A 79 -3.86 -1.79 22.27
CA PRO A 79 -4.04 -0.54 23.00
C PRO A 79 -3.41 0.60 22.20
N THR A 80 -4.20 1.64 21.93
CA THR A 80 -3.73 2.90 21.32
C THR A 80 -4.07 4.07 22.24
N ASP A 81 -3.43 5.22 22.03
CA ASP A 81 -3.68 6.45 22.82
C ASP A 81 -5.14 6.97 22.71
N PHE A 82 -5.91 6.45 21.75
CA PHE A 82 -7.32 6.80 21.52
C PHE A 82 -8.30 5.70 21.95
N GLY A 83 -7.80 4.60 22.54
CA GLY A 83 -8.58 3.43 22.92
C GLY A 83 -8.14 2.14 22.23
N ASP A 84 -8.85 1.06 22.49
CA ASP A 84 -8.51 -0.26 21.95
C ASP A 84 -8.97 -0.39 20.49
N MET A 85 -8.02 -0.74 19.60
CA MET A 85 -8.31 -1.07 18.21
C MET A 85 -8.40 -2.59 18.03
N TYR A 86 -9.46 -3.03 17.35
CA TYR A 86 -9.68 -4.44 16.99
C TYR A 86 -9.42 -4.63 15.50
N PHE A 87 -8.74 -5.73 15.14
CA PHE A 87 -8.63 -6.14 13.75
C PHE A 87 -9.87 -6.93 13.33
N GLY A 88 -10.39 -6.64 12.14
CA GLY A 88 -11.54 -7.37 11.57
C GLY A 88 -11.21 -8.83 11.27
N ASN A 89 -12.19 -9.70 11.44
CA ASN A 89 -12.16 -11.07 10.92
C ASN A 89 -12.40 -11.00 9.41
N ILE A 90 -11.64 -11.76 8.60
CA ILE A 90 -11.92 -11.98 7.18
C ILE A 90 -12.17 -13.46 6.86
N THR A 91 -12.30 -14.28 7.91
CA THR A 91 -12.70 -15.68 7.84
C THR A 91 -14.21 -15.71 7.63
N PRO A 92 -14.69 -16.25 6.50
CA PRO A 92 -16.11 -16.28 6.21
C PRO A 92 -16.85 -17.08 7.28
N ASP A 93 -17.73 -16.41 8.03
CA ASP A 93 -18.64 -17.07 8.96
C ASP A 93 -19.89 -17.54 8.20
N GLU A 94 -20.05 -18.86 8.07
CA GLU A 94 -21.17 -19.47 7.37
C GLU A 94 -22.52 -19.19 8.06
N GLU A 95 -22.54 -18.94 9.37
CA GLU A 95 -23.77 -18.74 10.13
C GLU A 95 -24.29 -17.30 10.02
N THR A 96 -23.40 -16.30 10.04
CA THR A 96 -23.75 -14.88 10.04
C THR A 96 -23.57 -14.18 8.68
N ARG A 97 -22.89 -14.80 7.70
CA ARG A 97 -22.51 -14.23 6.40
C ARG A 97 -21.78 -12.88 6.50
N ILE A 98 -21.03 -12.66 7.57
CA ILE A 98 -20.01 -11.61 7.60
C ILE A 98 -18.67 -12.22 7.19
N SER A 99 -18.02 -11.54 6.26
CA SER A 99 -16.66 -11.80 5.81
C SER A 99 -15.71 -11.71 6.97
#